data_AF-A0A9W6LU04-F1
#
_entry.id   AF-A0A9W6LU04-F1
#
_cell.length_a   1.000
_cell.length_b   1.000
_cell.length_c   1.000
_cell.angle_alpha   90.00
_cell.angle_beta   90.00
_cell.angle_gamma   90.00
#
_symmetry.space_group_name_H-M   'P 1'
#
loop_
_entity.id
_entity.type
_entity.pdbx_description
1 polymer ?
#
loop_
_entity_poly.entity_id
_entity_poly.type
_entity_poly.pdbx_seq_one_letter_code
_entity_poly.pdbx_strand_id
1 'polypeptide(L)'
;MPNPEKCPPTRRLFLAAGPASVVFVALSAAAMGERAGNMFAAAILRHRAASATIDAYSGPGDLPEALVDAETAALIAVSRVPCADDGQFFQKLSYLLEIQKRAYGRGWADSYAEEILVAIDLHLNAGGSNG
;
A
#
# COMPACT_ATOMS: atom_id res chain seq x y z
N MET A 1 10.56 48.90 -69.44
CA MET A 1 11.75 48.11 -69.07
C MET A 1 11.44 47.37 -67.76
N PRO A 2 12.06 46.21 -67.50
CA PRO A 2 11.57 44.79 -67.57
C PRO A 2 10.52 44.42 -66.47
N ASN A 3 9.58 43.46 -66.60
CA ASN A 3 9.57 41.99 -66.85
C ASN A 3 10.25 41.11 -65.75
N PRO A 4 9.78 39.87 -65.48
CA PRO A 4 8.98 39.42 -64.34
C PRO A 4 9.74 38.32 -63.54
N GLU A 5 9.05 37.38 -62.89
CA GLU A 5 9.55 36.10 -62.30
C GLU A 5 9.77 36.14 -60.76
N LYS A 6 9.13 35.35 -59.88
CA LYS A 6 8.44 34.06 -60.01
C LYS A 6 7.51 33.83 -58.79
N CYS A 7 6.36 33.23 -59.07
CA CYS A 7 5.55 32.38 -58.18
C CYS A 7 5.14 31.17 -59.06
N PRO A 8 4.78 29.95 -58.60
CA PRO A 8 5.13 29.09 -57.45
C PRO A 8 5.68 27.70 -57.94
N PRO A 9 5.65 26.56 -57.19
CA PRO A 9 4.42 25.75 -57.15
C PRO A 9 4.15 24.97 -55.84
N THR A 10 2.89 24.55 -55.74
CA THR A 10 2.23 23.65 -54.79
C THR A 10 2.69 22.19 -54.87
N ARG A 11 2.35 21.42 -53.81
CA ARG A 11 2.30 19.93 -53.64
C ARG A 11 3.57 19.33 -53.02
N ARG A 12 3.49 18.49 -51.98
CA ARG A 12 2.63 17.30 -51.84
C ARG A 12 2.25 17.01 -50.38
N LEU A 13 1.03 16.50 -50.20
CA LEU A 13 0.65 15.66 -49.06
C LEU A 13 1.71 14.57 -48.85
N PHE A 14 2.13 14.37 -47.62
CA PHE A 14 2.35 13.02 -47.11
C PHE A 14 1.39 12.79 -45.95
N LEU A 15 0.29 12.12 -46.32
CA LEU A 15 -0.47 11.29 -45.41
C LEU A 15 0.48 10.16 -44.96
N ALA A 16 0.98 10.22 -43.73
CA ALA A 16 1.55 9.04 -43.08
C ALA A 16 0.48 8.53 -42.12
N ALA A 17 -0.36 7.64 -42.64
CA ALA A 17 -1.02 6.65 -41.81
C ALA A 17 0.08 5.78 -41.17
N GLY A 18 0.10 5.74 -39.84
CA GLY A 18 0.92 4.82 -39.06
C GLY A 18 0.12 4.40 -37.83
N PRO A 19 0.03 3.11 -37.53
CA PRO A 19 -1.16 2.49 -36.98
C PRO A 19 -1.23 2.55 -35.45
N ALA A 20 -2.43 2.28 -34.96
CA ALA A 20 -2.74 1.96 -33.58
C ALA A 20 -1.64 1.14 -32.88
N SER A 21 -1.18 1.62 -31.73
CA SER A 21 -0.45 0.82 -30.75
C SER A 21 -0.87 1.22 -29.36
N VAL A 22 -1.94 0.54 -28.92
CA VAL A 22 -2.15 -0.03 -27.58
C VAL A 22 -1.08 0.33 -26.56
N VAL A 23 -1.30 1.36 -25.73
CA VAL A 23 -0.70 1.41 -24.39
C VAL A 23 -1.71 2.05 -23.43
N PHE A 24 -2.82 1.36 -23.21
CA PHE A 24 -3.73 1.64 -22.10
C PHE A 24 -3.88 0.40 -21.21
N VAL A 25 -2.79 -0.35 -20.98
CA VAL A 25 -2.76 -1.42 -19.96
C VAL A 25 -1.36 -1.53 -19.37
N ALA A 26 -0.89 -0.48 -18.69
CA ALA A 26 0.24 -0.59 -17.75
C ALA A 26 0.11 0.38 -16.56
N LEU A 27 -1.00 1.11 -16.45
CA LEU A 27 -1.20 2.13 -15.42
C LEU A 27 -1.84 1.60 -14.13
N SER A 28 -2.23 0.31 -14.10
CA SER A 28 -3.00 -0.23 -12.97
C SER A 28 -2.10 -0.70 -11.81
N ALA A 29 -0.97 -1.36 -12.08
CA ALA A 29 -0.13 -1.92 -11.02
C ALA A 29 0.63 -0.85 -10.22
N ALA A 30 1.19 0.16 -10.91
CA ALA A 30 1.92 1.24 -10.24
C ALA A 30 0.99 2.12 -9.39
N ALA A 31 -0.21 2.47 -9.90
CA ALA A 31 -1.21 3.23 -9.15
C ALA A 31 -1.79 2.43 -7.98
N MET A 32 -1.98 1.11 -8.14
CA MET A 32 -2.37 0.22 -7.05
C MET A 32 -1.25 0.09 -6.01
N GLY A 33 0.01 0.01 -6.44
CA GLY A 33 1.18 -0.03 -5.56
C GLY A 33 1.33 1.25 -4.74
N GLU A 34 1.18 2.42 -5.34
CA GLU A 34 1.25 3.70 -4.62
C GLU A 34 0.08 3.87 -3.63
N ARG A 35 -1.13 3.43 -4.02
CA ARG A 35 -2.30 3.45 -3.12
C ARG A 35 -2.15 2.49 -1.95
N ALA A 36 -1.67 1.27 -2.19
CA ALA A 36 -1.37 0.28 -1.15
C ALA A 36 -0.25 0.80 -0.22
N GLY A 37 0.79 1.40 -0.79
CA GLY A 37 1.81 2.24 -0.16
C GLY A 37 1.23 3.17 0.92
N ASN A 38 0.38 4.07 0.47
CA ASN A 38 -0.24 5.11 1.29
C ASN A 38 -1.19 4.55 2.36
N MET A 39 -1.93 3.49 2.04
CA MET A 39 -2.84 2.84 2.98
C MET A 39 -2.10 2.16 4.14
N PHE A 40 -0.98 1.50 3.87
CA PHE A 40 -0.18 0.82 4.90
C PHE A 40 0.43 1.82 5.87
N ALA A 41 1.04 2.90 5.35
CA ALA A 41 1.59 3.97 6.20
C ALA A 41 0.51 4.59 7.09
N ALA A 42 -0.69 4.85 6.53
CA ALA A 42 -1.81 5.37 7.29
C ALA A 42 -2.31 4.39 8.37
N ALA A 43 -2.33 3.08 8.11
CA ALA A 43 -2.72 2.07 9.10
C ALA A 43 -1.72 2.00 10.26
N ILE A 44 -0.41 2.01 9.97
CA ILE A 44 0.64 2.07 11.01
C ILE A 44 0.48 3.32 11.87
N LEU A 45 0.26 4.48 11.24
CA LEU A 45 0.08 5.73 11.98
C LEU A 45 -1.12 5.68 12.92
N ARG A 46 -2.25 5.11 12.49
CA ARG A 46 -3.42 4.92 13.35
C ARG A 46 -3.15 4.00 14.52
N HIS A 47 -2.50 2.86 14.27
CA HIS A 47 -2.15 1.93 15.35
C HIS A 47 -1.20 2.58 16.36
N ARG A 48 -0.14 3.26 15.90
CA ARG A 48 0.78 3.99 16.79
C ARG A 48 0.06 5.07 17.62
N ALA A 49 -0.89 5.79 17.04
CA ALA A 49 -1.67 6.77 17.76
C ALA A 49 -2.57 6.14 18.84
N ALA A 50 -3.16 4.97 18.54
CA ALA A 50 -3.93 4.21 19.51
C ALA A 50 -3.05 3.68 20.66
N SER A 51 -1.91 3.06 20.36
CA SER A 51 -0.94 2.61 21.39
C SER A 51 -0.43 3.79 22.24
N ALA A 52 -0.14 4.94 21.62
CA ALA A 52 0.28 6.13 22.37
C ALA A 52 -0.82 6.67 23.29
N THR A 53 -2.10 6.48 22.94
CA THR A 53 -3.23 6.85 23.79
C THR A 53 -3.31 5.93 25.01
N ILE A 54 -3.04 4.64 24.83
CA ILE A 54 -2.89 3.67 25.93
C ILE A 54 -1.71 4.05 26.83
N ASP A 55 -0.53 4.32 26.25
CA ASP A 55 0.67 4.69 27.00
C ASP A 55 0.49 5.99 27.81
N ALA A 56 -0.31 6.93 27.30
CA ALA A 56 -0.62 8.19 27.98
C ALA A 56 -1.74 8.07 29.03
N TYR A 57 -2.43 6.93 29.11
CA TYR A 57 -3.50 6.72 30.07
C TYR A 57 -2.92 6.64 31.49
N SER A 58 -3.31 7.60 32.32
CA SER A 58 -2.87 7.74 33.73
C SER A 58 -4.02 7.55 34.73
N GLY A 59 -5.14 6.98 34.27
CA GLY A 59 -6.29 6.71 35.12
C GLY A 59 -6.03 5.60 36.12
N PRO A 60 -6.81 5.55 37.22
CA PRO A 60 -6.68 4.48 38.21
C PRO A 60 -7.23 3.16 37.66
N GLY A 61 -6.54 2.06 37.97
CA GLY A 61 -7.01 0.70 37.67
C GLY A 61 -6.66 0.19 36.28
N ASP A 62 -7.45 -0.77 35.79
CA ASP A 62 -7.27 -1.41 34.49
C ASP A 62 -7.51 -0.43 33.33
N LEU A 63 -6.95 -0.76 32.16
CA LEU A 63 -7.17 0.01 30.94
C LEU A 63 -8.66 -0.04 30.55
N PRO A 64 -9.27 1.11 30.18
CA PRO A 64 -10.61 1.13 29.62
C PRO A 64 -10.69 0.21 28.39
N GLU A 65 -11.69 -0.67 28.36
CA GLU A 65 -11.92 -1.62 27.26
C GLU A 65 -11.93 -0.91 25.90
N ALA A 66 -12.58 0.26 25.79
CA ALA A 66 -12.61 1.04 24.57
C ALA A 66 -11.22 1.46 24.03
N LEU A 67 -10.21 1.65 24.89
CA LEU A 67 -8.85 1.94 24.44
C LEU A 67 -8.17 0.69 23.90
N VAL A 68 -8.35 -0.44 24.58
CA VAL A 68 -7.82 -1.74 24.17
C VAL A 68 -8.45 -2.17 22.84
N ASP A 69 -9.77 -2.03 22.71
CA ASP A 69 -10.51 -2.31 21.47
C ASP A 69 -10.04 -1.42 20.32
N ALA A 70 -9.83 -0.12 20.58
CA ALA A 70 -9.37 0.81 19.56
C ALA A 70 -7.97 0.47 19.04
N GLU A 71 -7.06 0.08 19.93
CA GLU A 71 -5.71 -0.34 19.55
C GLU A 71 -5.73 -1.69 18.81
N THR A 72 -6.48 -2.66 19.33
CA THR A 72 -6.66 -3.98 18.69
C THR A 72 -7.26 -3.83 17.28
N ALA A 73 -8.31 -3.04 17.12
CA ALA A 73 -8.93 -2.78 15.83
C ALA A 73 -7.97 -2.11 14.85
N ALA A 74 -7.14 -1.18 15.33
CA ALA A 74 -6.12 -0.54 14.51
C ALA A 74 -5.01 -1.53 14.10
N LEU A 75 -4.62 -2.47 14.97
CA LEU A 75 -3.65 -3.51 14.66
C LEU A 75 -4.18 -4.51 13.62
N ILE A 76 -5.42 -4.94 13.77
CA ILE A 76 -6.14 -5.78 12.78
C ILE A 76 -6.21 -5.06 11.43
N ALA A 77 -6.39 -3.74 11.41
CA ALA A 77 -6.35 -2.98 10.17
C ALA A 77 -4.96 -3.04 9.50
N VAL A 78 -3.86 -3.00 10.26
CA VAL A 78 -2.50 -3.11 9.70
C VAL A 78 -2.29 -4.47 9.02
N SER A 79 -2.73 -5.58 9.62
CA SER A 79 -2.56 -6.92 9.02
C SER A 79 -3.31 -7.05 7.70
N ARG A 80 -4.52 -6.48 7.61
CA ARG A 80 -5.45 -6.60 6.47
C ARG A 80 -5.21 -5.64 5.31
N VAL A 81 -4.33 -4.64 5.43
CA VAL A 81 -4.02 -3.74 4.31
C VAL A 81 -3.16 -4.47 3.28
N PRO A 82 -3.53 -4.52 1.99
CA PRO A 82 -2.68 -5.14 0.96
C PRO A 82 -1.29 -4.49 0.88
N CYS A 83 -0.26 -5.29 0.60
CA CYS A 83 1.07 -4.77 0.32
C CYS A 83 1.24 -4.50 -1.17
N ALA A 84 1.91 -3.41 -1.53
CA ALA A 84 2.29 -3.03 -2.88
C ALA A 84 3.35 -3.98 -3.47
N ASP A 85 4.26 -4.41 -2.61
CA ASP A 85 5.42 -5.23 -2.93
C ASP A 85 5.93 -5.99 -1.69
N ASP A 86 6.91 -6.87 -1.91
CA ASP A 86 7.55 -7.68 -0.86
C ASP A 86 8.27 -6.81 0.17
N GLY A 87 8.82 -5.66 -0.23
CA GLY A 87 9.50 -4.74 0.68
C GLY A 87 8.55 -4.20 1.74
N GLN A 88 7.35 -3.77 1.31
CA GLN A 88 6.28 -3.36 2.20
C GLN A 88 5.77 -4.51 3.07
N PHE A 89 5.71 -5.73 2.52
CA PHE A 89 5.35 -6.92 3.29
C PHE A 89 6.34 -7.21 4.42
N PHE A 90 7.64 -7.18 4.16
CA PHE A 90 8.65 -7.37 5.21
C PHE A 90 8.59 -6.27 6.26
N GLN A 91 8.35 -5.02 5.87
CA GLN A 91 8.12 -3.94 6.83
C GLN A 91 6.90 -4.20 7.72
N LYS A 92 5.78 -4.67 7.13
CA LYS A 92 4.59 -5.05 7.90
C LYS A 92 4.90 -6.20 8.86
N LEU A 93 5.57 -7.26 8.40
CA LEU A 93 5.92 -8.40 9.24
C LEU A 93 6.82 -7.98 10.41
N SER A 94 7.85 -7.18 10.16
CA SER A 94 8.71 -6.66 11.23
C SER A 94 7.90 -5.88 12.26
N TYR A 95 6.99 -5.02 11.79
CA TYR A 95 6.12 -4.24 12.67
C TYR A 95 5.21 -5.11 13.55
N LEU A 96 4.51 -6.08 12.95
CA LEU A 96 3.64 -7.00 13.69
C LEU A 96 4.42 -7.89 14.66
N LEU A 97 5.61 -8.37 14.26
CA LEU A 97 6.49 -9.15 15.13
C LEU A 97 6.98 -8.35 16.35
N GLU A 98 7.32 -7.08 16.18
CA GLU A 98 7.71 -6.21 17.30
C GLU A 98 6.58 -6.05 18.31
N ILE A 99 5.34 -5.90 17.84
CA ILE A 99 4.16 -5.80 18.70
C ILE A 99 3.90 -7.12 19.43
N GLN A 100 3.93 -8.25 18.73
CA GLN A 100 3.78 -9.58 19.33
C GLN A 100 4.83 -9.82 20.41
N LYS A 101 6.10 -9.51 20.13
CA LYS A 101 7.20 -9.63 21.09
C LYS A 101 7.01 -8.74 22.30
N ARG A 102 6.49 -7.53 22.11
CA ARG A 102 6.19 -6.61 23.21
C ARG A 102 5.07 -7.15 24.09
N ALA A 103 4.00 -7.67 23.50
CA ALA A 103 2.84 -8.18 24.23
C ALA A 103 3.14 -9.48 25.01
N TYR A 104 3.87 -10.41 24.40
CA TYR A 104 4.06 -11.76 24.96
C TYR A 104 5.47 -12.03 25.52
N GLY A 105 6.40 -11.07 25.38
CA GLY A 105 7.75 -11.18 25.92
C GLY A 105 8.48 -12.42 25.38
N ARG A 106 9.09 -13.22 26.27
CA ARG A 106 9.85 -14.42 25.86
C ARG A 106 8.98 -15.55 25.29
N GLY A 107 7.68 -15.57 25.60
CA GLY A 107 6.75 -16.59 25.11
C GLY A 107 6.14 -16.28 23.74
N TRP A 108 6.57 -15.21 23.08
CA TRP A 108 5.96 -14.75 21.83
C TRP A 108 5.96 -15.80 20.71
N ALA A 109 6.99 -16.66 20.66
CA ALA A 109 7.10 -17.67 19.61
C ALA A 109 6.06 -18.79 19.75
N ASP A 110 5.58 -19.06 20.97
CA ASP A 110 4.57 -20.08 21.27
C ASP A 110 3.16 -19.48 21.36
N SER A 111 3.05 -18.16 21.29
CA SER A 111 1.77 -17.45 21.32
C SER A 111 1.10 -17.44 19.95
N TYR A 112 -0.23 -17.49 19.95
CA TYR A 112 -1.01 -17.35 18.73
C TYR A 112 -0.85 -15.91 18.18
N ALA A 113 -0.48 -15.80 16.91
CA ALA A 113 -0.21 -14.52 16.24
C ALA A 113 -1.09 -14.39 14.99
N GLU A 114 -2.39 -14.22 15.20
CA GLU A 114 -3.41 -14.20 14.14
C GLU A 114 -3.08 -13.13 13.07
N GLU A 115 -2.73 -11.93 13.50
CA GLU A 115 -2.44 -10.80 12.61
C GLU A 115 -1.25 -11.07 11.71
N ILE A 116 -0.23 -11.79 12.20
CA ILE A 116 0.93 -12.21 11.40
C ILE A 116 0.49 -13.22 10.36
N LEU A 117 -0.32 -14.22 10.74
CA LEU A 117 -0.83 -15.23 9.81
C LEU A 117 -1.72 -14.61 8.73
N VAL A 118 -2.61 -13.68 9.10
CA VAL A 118 -3.46 -12.92 8.17
C VAL A 118 -2.61 -12.10 7.20
N ALA A 119 -1.56 -11.43 7.69
CA ALA A 119 -0.67 -10.66 6.83
C ALA A 119 0.07 -11.53 5.82
N ILE A 120 0.52 -12.73 6.23
CA ILE A 120 1.16 -13.73 5.36
C ILE A 120 0.17 -14.23 4.32
N ASP A 121 -1.01 -14.69 4.74
CA ASP A 121 -2.04 -15.23 3.85
C ASP A 121 -2.44 -14.19 2.79
N LEU A 122 -2.72 -12.95 3.22
CA LEU A 122 -3.06 -11.86 2.31
C LEU A 122 -1.96 -11.60 1.28
N HIS A 123 -0.69 -11.63 1.69
CA HIS A 123 0.43 -11.38 0.77
C HIS A 123 0.64 -12.51 -0.23
N LEU A 124 0.56 -13.78 0.23
CA LEU A 124 0.71 -14.94 -0.63
C LEU A 124 -0.46 -15.08 -1.63
N ASN A 125 -1.68 -14.78 -1.19
CA ASN A 125 -2.88 -14.92 -2.02
C ASN A 125 -3.19 -13.68 -2.87
N ALA A 126 -2.65 -12.50 -2.55
CA ALA A 126 -2.80 -11.31 -3.39
C ALA A 126 -2.16 -11.47 -4.78
N GLY A 127 -1.17 -12.36 -4.94
CA GLY A 127 -0.56 -12.71 -6.23
C GLY A 127 -1.31 -13.79 -7.03
N GLY A 128 -2.35 -14.42 -6.47
CA GLY A 128 -3.01 -15.61 -7.03
C GLY A 128 -4.23 -15.38 -7.92
N SER A 129 -4.65 -14.13 -8.15
CA SER A 129 -5.86 -13.82 -8.93
C SER A 129 -5.64 -13.80 -10.46
N ASN A 130 -4.99 -14.83 -10.99
CA ASN A 130 -4.87 -15.11 -12.44
C ASN A 130 -5.14 -16.61 -12.73
N GLY A 131 -6.28 -17.10 -12.26
CA GLY A 131 -6.87 -18.37 -12.69
C GLY A 131 -8.01 -18.14 -13.66
#